data_AF-A0A370GER5-F1
#
_entry.id   AF-A0A370GER5-F1
#
_cell.length_a   1.000
_cell.length_b   1.000
_cell.length_c   1.000
_cell.angle_alpha   90.00
_cell.angle_beta   90.00
_cell.angle_gamma   90.00
#
_symmetry.space_group_name_H-M   'P 1'
#
loop_
_entity.id
_entity.type
_entity.pdbx_description
1 polymer ?
#
loop_
_entity_poly.entity_id
_entity_poly.type
_entity_poly.pdbx_seq_one_letter_code
_entity_poly.pdbx_strand_id
1 'polypeptide(L)'
;MRSKLSSISFILFLIAVVSYLVTLLGLEKFLIIAVLCSAAGFVIALFSKSGMYKTISLFGNGIVIFIAILIPFVVTTFFWNRP
;
A
#
# COMPACT_ATOMS: atom_id res chain seq x y z
N MET A 1 22.18 -0.09 -9.43
CA MET A 1 21.28 0.62 -8.50
C MET A 1 19.79 0.36 -8.78
N ARG A 2 19.33 0.43 -10.04
CA ARG A 2 17.90 0.26 -10.38
C ARG A 2 17.28 -1.12 -10.07
N SER A 3 18.08 -2.19 -9.97
CA SER A 3 17.57 -3.50 -9.50
C SER A 3 17.33 -3.52 -7.99
N LYS A 4 18.21 -2.90 -7.19
CA LYS A 4 18.06 -2.77 -5.74
C LYS A 4 16.80 -1.98 -5.37
N LEU A 5 16.46 -0.95 -6.15
CA LEU A 5 15.21 -0.20 -5.98
C LEU A 5 13.97 -1.10 -6.11
N SER A 6 13.98 -2.06 -7.03
CA SER A 6 12.86 -3.00 -7.18
C SER A 6 12.73 -3.95 -5.98
N SER A 7 13.84 -4.38 -5.40
CA SER A 7 13.81 -5.17 -4.16
C SER A 7 13.31 -4.35 -2.97
N ILE A 8 13.74 -3.08 -2.86
CA ILE A 8 13.28 -2.16 -1.80
C ILE A 8 11.78 -1.89 -1.92
N SER A 9 11.27 -1.60 -3.12
CA SER A 9 9.83 -1.40 -3.32
C SER A 9 9.01 -2.64 -3.00
N PHE A 10 9.58 -3.83 -3.21
CA PHE A 10 8.93 -5.09 -2.90
C PHE A 10 8.90 -5.34 -1.39
N ILE A 11 9.98 -5.04 -0.67
CA ILE A 11 9.99 -5.10 0.80
C ILE A 11 8.97 -4.12 1.39
N LEU A 12 8.91 -2.89 0.87
CA LEU A 12 7.92 -1.89 1.29
C LEU A 12 6.48 -2.36 1.03
N PHE A 13 6.24 -3.05 -0.09
CA PHE A 13 4.95 -3.69 -0.36
C PHE A 13 4.59 -4.75 0.69
N LEU A 14 5.53 -5.63 1.06
CA LEU A 14 5.28 -6.64 2.10
C LEU A 14 4.96 -6.00 3.46
N ILE A 15 5.71 -4.96 3.85
CA ILE A 15 5.44 -4.21 5.08
C ILE A 15 4.06 -3.56 5.02
N ALA A 16 3.69 -2.98 3.88
CA ALA A 16 2.39 -2.35 3.69
C ALA A 16 1.24 -3.37 3.82
N VAL A 17 1.37 -4.55 3.22
CA VAL A 17 0.39 -5.64 3.33
C VAL A 17 0.24 -6.10 4.78
N VAL A 18 1.35 -6.38 5.47
CA VAL A 18 1.30 -6.80 6.87
C VAL A 18 0.64 -5.73 7.73
N SER A 19 1.01 -4.46 7.55
CA SER A 19 0.42 -3.33 8.28
C SER A 19 -1.08 -3.20 8.01
N TYR A 20 -1.51 -3.40 6.76
CA TYR A 20 -2.92 -3.39 6.41
C TYR A 20 -3.69 -4.54 7.07
N LEU A 21 -3.14 -5.77 7.05
CA LEU A 21 -3.75 -6.91 7.73
C LEU A 21 -3.87 -6.69 9.25
N VAL A 22 -2.86 -6.10 9.87
CA VAL A 22 -2.88 -5.73 11.29
C VAL A 22 -3.96 -4.69 11.59
N THR A 23 -4.21 -3.77 10.65
CA THR A 23 -5.31 -2.79 10.77
C THR A 23 -6.66 -3.48 10.86
N LEU A 24 -6.88 -4.56 10.09
CA LEU A 24 -8.12 -5.33 10.11
C LEU A 24 -8.36 -6.06 11.45
N LEU A 25 -7.32 -6.19 12.30
CA LEU A 25 -7.43 -6.73 13.66
C LEU A 25 -7.82 -5.65 14.69
N GLY A 26 -8.19 -4.45 14.26
CA GLY A 26 -8.60 -3.33 15.12
C GLY A 26 -7.46 -2.40 15.55
N LEU A 27 -6.25 -2.60 15.02
CA LEU A 27 -5.10 -1.72 15.29
C LEU A 27 -5.00 -0.62 14.23
N GLU A 28 -5.87 0.39 14.33
CA GLU A 28 -6.07 1.45 13.33
C GLU A 28 -4.80 2.24 12.98
N LYS A 29 -3.86 2.38 13.92
CA LYS A 29 -2.59 3.09 13.72
C LYS A 29 -1.74 2.49 12.59
N PHE A 30 -1.96 1.22 12.24
CA PHE A 30 -1.21 0.59 11.16
C PHE A 30 -1.75 0.94 9.77
N LEU A 31 -2.94 1.55 9.66
CA LEU A 31 -3.48 1.99 8.37
C LEU A 31 -2.58 3.04 7.74
N ILE A 32 -2.15 4.03 8.53
CA ILE A 32 -1.27 5.09 8.01
C ILE A 32 0.11 4.56 7.65
N ILE A 33 0.62 3.56 8.39
CA ILE A 33 1.87 2.88 8.07
C ILE A 33 1.72 2.14 6.73
N ALA A 34 0.62 1.41 6.54
CA ALA A 34 0.33 0.71 5.29
C ALA A 34 0.31 1.68 4.11
N VAL A 35 -0.40 2.82 4.24
CA VAL A 35 -0.49 3.84 3.18
C VAL A 35 0.87 4.46 2.88
N LEU A 36 1.64 4.87 3.90
CA LEU A 36 2.94 5.51 3.70
C LEU A 36 3.97 4.56 3.07
N CYS A 37 4.08 3.33 3.59
CA CYS A 37 4.95 2.32 3.00
C CYS A 37 4.55 2.01 1.56
N SER A 38 3.24 1.92 1.30
CA SER A 38 2.75 1.62 -0.02
C SER A 38 2.97 2.75 -1.02
N ALA A 39 2.71 4.00 -0.63
CA ALA A 39 2.99 5.18 -1.45
C ALA A 39 4.48 5.30 -1.77
N ALA A 40 5.35 5.16 -0.76
CA ALA A 40 6.80 5.17 -0.97
C ALA A 40 7.24 4.02 -1.89
N GLY A 41 6.74 2.81 -1.65
CA GLY A 41 7.03 1.62 -2.47
C GLY A 41 6.57 1.79 -3.93
N PHE A 42 5.40 2.37 -4.15
CA PHE A 42 4.87 2.68 -5.48
C PHE A 42 5.76 3.67 -6.22
N VAL A 43 6.10 4.80 -5.59
CA VAL A 43 6.98 5.82 -6.18
C VAL A 43 8.35 5.25 -6.51
N ILE A 44 8.96 4.47 -5.61
CA ILE A 44 10.24 3.81 -5.85
C ILE A 44 10.15 2.82 -7.03
N ALA A 45 9.05 2.07 -7.12
CA ALA A 45 8.85 1.10 -8.19
C ALA A 45 8.77 1.76 -9.57
N LEU A 46 8.20 2.98 -9.69
CA LEU A 46 8.13 3.73 -10.96
C LEU A 46 9.53 3.92 -11.58
N PHE A 47 10.53 4.26 -10.75
CA PHE A 47 11.91 4.51 -11.18
C PHE A 47 12.80 3.25 -11.18
N SER A 48 12.27 2.09 -10.81
CA SER A 48 13.02 0.83 -10.76
C SER A 48 13.17 0.16 -12.14
N LYS A 49 14.11 -0.78 -12.25
CA LYS A 49 14.36 -1.56 -13.48
C LYS A 49 13.14 -2.44 -13.80
N SER A 50 12.78 -2.53 -15.08
CA SER A 50 11.71 -3.43 -15.53
C SER A 50 12.02 -4.88 -15.18
N GLY A 51 11.02 -5.60 -14.65
CA GLY A 51 11.13 -6.96 -14.16
C GLY A 51 9.92 -7.34 -13.31
N MET A 52 9.81 -8.63 -12.96
CA MET A 52 8.67 -9.17 -12.22
C MET A 52 8.42 -8.45 -10.89
N TYR A 53 9.48 -8.16 -10.12
CA TYR A 53 9.37 -7.42 -8.86
C TYR A 53 8.84 -6.00 -9.04
N LYS A 54 9.18 -5.30 -10.12
CA LYS A 54 8.64 -3.96 -10.41
C LYS A 54 7.13 -4.04 -10.65
N THR A 55 6.68 -5.00 -11.46
CA THR A 55 5.26 -5.18 -11.77
C THR A 55 4.47 -5.50 -10.51
N ILE A 56 4.96 -6.45 -9.71
CA ILE A 56 4.32 -6.83 -8.44
C ILE A 56 4.29 -5.62 -7.48
N SER A 57 5.39 -4.88 -7.35
CA SER A 57 5.41 -3.70 -6.49
C SER A 57 4.49 -2.58 -6.98
N LEU A 58 4.38 -2.32 -8.28
CA LEU A 58 3.48 -1.28 -8.79
C LEU A 58 2.02 -1.66 -8.57
N PHE A 59 1.62 -2.84 -9.01
CA PHE A 59 0.24 -3.30 -8.84
C PHE A 59 -0.11 -3.52 -7.36
N GLY A 60 0.76 -4.22 -6.62
CA GLY A 60 0.54 -4.52 -5.21
C GLY A 60 0.44 -3.26 -4.37
N ASN A 61 1.37 -2.31 -4.51
CA ASN A 61 1.26 -1.05 -3.77
C ASN A 61 0.06 -0.22 -4.23
N GLY A 62 -0.22 -0.17 -5.54
CA GLY A 62 -1.39 0.53 -6.07
C GLY A 62 -2.70 -0.01 -5.47
N ILE A 63 -2.83 -1.33 -5.36
CA ILE A 63 -3.99 -1.99 -4.74
C ILE A 63 -4.07 -1.64 -3.26
N VAL A 64 -2.98 -1.71 -2.50
CA VAL A 64 -2.98 -1.38 -1.06
C VAL A 64 -3.43 0.07 -0.83
N ILE A 65 -2.90 1.02 -1.61
CA ILE A 65 -3.34 2.43 -1.54
C ILE A 65 -4.82 2.53 -1.87
N PHE A 66 -5.27 1.87 -2.95
CA PHE A 66 -6.65 1.91 -3.39
C PHE A 66 -7.59 1.39 -2.31
N ILE A 67 -7.35 0.20 -1.75
CA ILE A 67 -8.22 -0.37 -0.72
C ILE A 67 -8.15 0.43 0.59
N ALA A 68 -6.96 0.86 1.00
CA ALA A 68 -6.75 1.55 2.27
C ALA A 68 -7.37 2.95 2.31
N ILE A 69 -7.60 3.57 1.14
CA ILE A 69 -8.24 4.89 1.04
C ILE A 69 -9.69 4.76 0.59
N LEU A 70 -9.96 3.98 -0.46
CA LEU A 70 -11.28 3.92 -1.06
C LEU A 70 -12.28 3.23 -0.15
N ILE A 71 -11.91 2.12 0.51
CA ILE A 71 -12.86 1.39 1.36
C ILE A 71 -13.31 2.28 2.53
N PRO A 72 -12.40 2.88 3.34
CA PRO A 72 -12.83 3.78 4.40
C PRO A 72 -13.64 4.97 3.88
N PHE A 73 -13.23 5.59 2.77
CA PHE A 73 -13.95 6.70 2.17
C PHE A 73 -15.39 6.32 1.79
N VAL A 74 -15.57 5.15 1.16
CA VAL A 74 -16.88 4.67 0.77
C VAL A 74 -17.74 4.38 2.01
N VAL A 75 -17.17 3.72 3.02
CA VAL A 75 -17.87 3.41 4.26
C VAL A 75 -18.31 4.68 5.00
N THR A 76 -17.40 5.64 5.20
CA THR A 76 -17.70 6.86 5.94
C THR A 76 -18.64 7.80 5.18
N THR A 77 -18.53 7.86 3.85
CA THR A 77 -19.33 8.81 3.06
C THR A 77 -20.72 8.27 2.71
N PHE A 78 -20.84 6.98 2.37
CA PHE A 78 -22.09 6.41 1.85
C PHE A 78 -22.85 5.56 2.87
N PHE A 79 -22.14 4.86 3.77
CA PHE A 79 -22.76 3.92 4.71
C PHE A 79 -22.92 4.50 6.12
N TRP A 80 -22.00 5.37 6.56
CA TRP A 80 -22.03 6.02 7.87
C TRP A 80 -22.22 7.54 7.75
N ASN A 81 -23.33 7.94 7.13
CA ASN A 81 -23.68 9.34 6.89
C ASN A 81 -24.71 9.91 7.87
N ARG A 82 -25.03 9.18 8.95
CA ARG A 82 -25.95 9.62 10.00
C ARG A 82 -25.28 9.46 11.37
N PRO A 83 -25.40 10.46 12.26
CA PRO A 83 -24.84 10.41 13.61
C PRO A 83 -25.52 9.35 14.49
#